data_AF-A0A1G9SPK1-F1
#
_entry.id   AF-A0A1G9SPK1-F1
#
_cell.length_a   1.000
_cell.length_b   1.000
_cell.length_c   1.000
_cell.angle_alpha   90.00
_cell.angle_beta   90.00
_cell.angle_gamma   90.00
#
_symmetry.space_group_name_H-M   'P 1'
#
loop_
_entity.id
_entity.type
_entity.pdbx_description
1 polymer ?
#
loop_
_entity_poly.entity_id
_entity_poly.type
_entity_poly.pdbx_seq_one_letter_code
_entity_poly.pdbx_strand_id
1 'polypeptide(L)'
;MTKVDLEEAINEKRDEMIKIGMTKGLCCEETVLCSQELDKLLNDYRRLTSNKRMSNSTFLLNDLVTLIQNLLRFFSRPYKFLP
;
A
#
# COMPACT_ATOMS: atom_id res chain seq x y z
N MET A 1 -13.49 8.15 14.93
CA MET A 1 -12.23 7.59 14.43
C MET A 1 -11.08 8.34 15.09
N THR A 2 -10.30 7.67 15.94
CA THR A 2 -9.09 8.22 16.53
C THR A 2 -7.88 7.93 15.63
N LYS A 3 -6.72 8.55 15.93
CA LYS A 3 -5.47 8.31 15.19
C LYS A 3 -5.03 6.84 15.23
N VAL A 4 -5.24 6.17 16.36
CA VAL A 4 -4.86 4.76 16.57
C VAL A 4 -5.72 3.85 15.71
N ASP A 5 -7.03 4.07 15.68
CA ASP A 5 -7.96 3.30 14.84
C ASP A 5 -7.61 3.41 13.34
N LEU A 6 -7.12 4.57 12.90
CA LEU A 6 -6.68 4.77 11.51
C LEU A 6 -5.36 4.06 11.20
N GLU A 7 -4.41 4.02 12.13
CA GLU A 7 -3.14 3.29 11.95
C GLU A 7 -3.38 1.78 11.85
N GLU A 8 -4.28 1.26 12.68
CA GLU A 8 -4.70 -0.14 12.64
C GLU A 8 -5.39 -0.46 11.30
N ALA A 9 -6.39 0.33 10.90
CA ALA A 9 -7.08 0.16 9.62
C ALA A 9 -6.14 0.24 8.40
N ILE A 10 -5.13 1.13 8.43
CA ILE A 10 -4.12 1.23 7.36
C ILE A 10 -3.29 -0.06 7.29
N ASN A 11 -2.90 -0.63 8.42
CA ASN A 11 -2.10 -1.86 8.45
C ASN A 11 -2.90 -3.07 7.98
N GLU A 12 -4.14 -3.23 8.48
CA GLU A 12 -5.03 -4.28 8.01
C GLU A 12 -5.25 -4.20 6.49
N LYS A 13 -5.46 -2.98 5.98
CA LYS A 13 -5.71 -2.77 4.55
C LYS A 13 -4.47 -3.01 3.69
N ARG A 14 -3.28 -2.78 4.22
CA ARG A 14 -2.01 -3.13 3.57
C ARG A 14 -1.85 -4.64 3.45
N ASP A 15 -2.11 -5.38 4.52
CA ASP A 15 -2.02 -6.84 4.52
C ASP A 15 -3.02 -7.45 3.53
N GLU A 16 -4.22 -6.88 3.46
CA GLU A 16 -5.22 -7.25 2.47
C GLU A 16 -4.73 -7.00 1.04
N MET A 17 -4.18 -5.81 0.74
CA MET A 17 -3.66 -5.48 -0.60
C MET A 17 -2.51 -6.40 -1.00
N ILE A 18 -1.62 -6.73 -0.08
CA ILE A 18 -0.53 -7.69 -0.32
C ILE A 18 -1.10 -9.06 -0.65
N LYS A 19 -2.08 -9.55 0.13
CA LYS A 19 -2.69 -10.86 -0.08
C LYS A 19 -3.41 -10.94 -1.44
N ILE A 20 -4.18 -9.92 -1.80
CA ILE A 20 -4.89 -9.87 -3.09
C ILE A 20 -3.87 -9.72 -4.23
N GLY A 21 -2.88 -8.85 -4.08
CA GLY A 21 -1.81 -8.64 -5.06
C GLY A 21 -0.99 -9.90 -5.34
N MET A 22 -0.72 -10.71 -4.31
CA MET A 22 -0.02 -11.99 -4.42
C MET A 22 -0.86 -13.10 -5.05
N THR A 23 -2.19 -13.08 -4.85
CA THR A 23 -3.08 -14.16 -5.30
C THR A 23 -3.70 -13.89 -6.67
N LYS A 24 -4.08 -12.64 -6.95
CA LYS A 24 -4.83 -12.22 -8.14
C LYS A 24 -4.03 -11.27 -9.05
N GLY A 25 -2.87 -10.82 -8.59
CA GLY A 25 -2.02 -9.87 -9.30
C GLY A 25 -2.35 -8.41 -8.97
N LEU A 26 -1.40 -7.51 -9.24
CA LEU A 26 -1.51 -6.09 -8.88
C LEU A 26 -2.46 -5.30 -9.79
N CYS A 27 -2.70 -5.78 -11.02
CA CYS A 27 -3.57 -5.13 -11.99
C CYS A 27 -5.02 -5.63 -11.95
N CYS A 28 -5.35 -6.57 -11.05
CA CYS A 28 -6.73 -7.01 -10.92
C CYS A 28 -7.56 -5.93 -10.25
N GLU A 29 -8.84 -5.86 -10.62
CA GLU A 29 -9.80 -4.87 -10.11
C GLU A 29 -9.82 -4.83 -8.58
N GLU A 30 -9.75 -5.99 -7.91
CA GLU A 30 -9.76 -6.08 -6.46
C GLU A 30 -8.49 -5.49 -5.81
N THR A 31 -7.30 -5.70 -6.40
CA THR A 31 -6.08 -5.07 -5.88
C THR A 31 -6.11 -3.56 -6.10
N VAL A 32 -6.65 -3.12 -7.23
CA VAL A 32 -6.80 -1.69 -7.54
C VAL A 32 -7.79 -1.04 -6.56
N LEU A 33 -8.94 -1.67 -6.30
CA LEU A 33 -9.90 -1.20 -5.30
C LEU A 33 -9.29 -1.16 -3.91
N CYS A 34 -8.57 -2.22 -3.50
CA CYS A 34 -7.89 -2.26 -2.21
C CYS A 34 -6.86 -1.12 -2.07
N SER A 35 -6.14 -0.80 -3.15
CA SER A 35 -5.21 0.33 -3.17
C SER A 35 -5.90 1.69 -3.02
N GLN A 36 -7.09 1.86 -3.60
CA GLN A 36 -7.88 3.10 -3.48
C GLN A 36 -8.45 3.27 -2.06
N GLU A 37 -8.90 2.18 -1.45
CA GLU A 37 -9.37 2.20 -0.06
C GLU A 37 -8.24 2.51 0.92
N LEU A 38 -7.06 1.91 0.70
CA LEU A 38 -5.85 2.22 1.47
C LEU A 38 -5.44 3.69 1.31
N ASP A 39 -5.49 4.25 0.09
CA ASP A 39 -5.20 5.67 -0.16
C ASP A 39 -6.17 6.59 0.59
N LYS A 40 -7.46 6.23 0.63
CA LYS A 40 -8.47 6.98 1.40
C LYS A 40 -8.16 6.99 2.89
N LEU A 41 -7.79 5.85 3.48
CA LEU A 41 -7.39 5.76 4.89
C LEU A 41 -6.13 6.59 5.18
N LEU A 42 -5.15 6.55 4.28
CA LEU A 42 -3.94 7.38 4.37
C LEU A 42 -4.27 8.87 4.30
N ASN A 43 -5.21 9.27 3.44
CA ASN A 43 -5.66 10.65 3.33
C ASN A 43 -6.42 11.11 4.58
N ASP A 44 -7.25 10.26 5.19
CA ASP A 44 -7.94 10.60 6.45
C ASP A 44 -6.96 10.69 7.63
N TYR A 45 -6.01 9.76 7.71
CA TYR A 45 -4.91 9.84 8.67
C TYR A 45 -4.08 11.11 8.47
N ARG A 46 -3.80 11.47 7.20
CA ARG A 46 -3.12 12.70 6.84
C ARG A 46 -3.92 13.94 7.24
N ARG A 47 -5.24 13.96 7.08
CA ARG A 47 -6.08 15.09 7.51
C ARG A 47 -6.06 15.27 9.03
N LEU A 48 -6.06 14.18 9.79
CA LEU A 48 -5.91 14.25 11.25
C LEU A 48 -4.51 14.69 11.70
N THR A 49 -3.45 14.32 10.96
CA THR A 49 -2.05 14.62 11.30
C THR A 49 -1.50 15.92 10.70
N SER A 50 -2.06 16.41 9.59
CA SER A 50 -1.64 17.66 8.93
C SER A 50 -2.00 18.91 9.72
N ASN A 51 -2.94 18.80 10.67
CA ASN A 51 -3.11 19.83 11.69
C ASN A 51 -1.92 19.93 12.67
N LYS A 52 -0.90 19.05 12.56
CA LYS A 52 0.22 18.98 13.50
C LYS A 52 1.64 18.92 12.90
N ARG A 53 1.93 18.55 11.63
CA ARG A 53 3.26 18.75 10.97
C ARG A 53 3.31 18.26 9.51
N MET A 54 3.78 19.13 8.61
CA MET A 54 3.86 18.95 7.14
C MET A 54 4.98 18.01 6.63
N SER A 55 5.70 17.23 7.45
CA SER A 55 7.01 16.67 7.00
C SER A 55 7.10 15.17 6.68
N ASN A 56 6.11 14.33 7.01
CA ASN A 56 6.30 12.87 6.94
C ASN A 56 5.67 12.20 5.70
N SER A 57 4.82 12.89 4.94
CA SER A 57 4.04 12.30 3.83
C SER A 57 4.89 11.77 2.68
N THR A 58 6.04 12.40 2.42
CA THR A 58 6.96 11.99 1.34
C THR A 58 7.63 10.66 1.66
N PHE A 59 7.87 10.35 2.94
CA PHE A 59 8.57 9.13 3.33
C PHE A 59 7.69 7.88 3.18
N LEU A 60 6.41 7.97 3.57
CA LEU A 60 5.49 6.82 3.62
C LEU A 60 4.97 6.39 2.24
N LEU A 61 4.71 7.34 1.34
CA LEU A 61 4.31 7.03 -0.04
C LEU A 61 5.49 6.48 -0.85
N ASN A 62 6.69 7.04 -0.65
CA ASN A 62 7.89 6.51 -1.30
C ASN A 62 8.19 5.08 -0.84
N ASP A 63 7.98 4.74 0.43
CA ASP A 63 8.18 3.38 0.92
C ASP A 63 7.21 2.38 0.27
N LEU A 64 5.94 2.77 0.11
CA LEU A 64 4.93 1.95 -0.57
C LEU A 64 5.19 1.83 -2.09
N VAL A 65 5.51 2.94 -2.76
CA VAL A 65 5.87 2.91 -4.18
C VAL A 65 7.13 2.07 -4.39
N THR A 66 8.10 2.14 -3.48
CA THR A 66 9.31 1.30 -3.50
C THR A 66 8.95 -0.16 -3.30
N LEU A 67 8.03 -0.49 -2.39
CA LEU A 67 7.56 -1.85 -2.15
C LEU A 67 6.88 -2.43 -3.40
N ILE A 68 5.97 -1.67 -4.02
CA ILE A 68 5.28 -2.06 -5.26
C ILE A 68 6.29 -2.22 -6.40
N GLN A 69 7.24 -1.29 -6.55
CA GLN A 69 8.28 -1.38 -7.56
C GLN A 69 9.19 -2.60 -7.33
N ASN A 70 9.55 -2.90 -6.09
CA ASN A 70 10.39 -4.04 -5.76
C ASN A 70 9.65 -5.36 -5.98
N LEU A 71 8.36 -5.42 -5.67
CA LEU A 71 7.47 -6.54 -6.00
C LEU A 71 7.34 -6.74 -7.51
N LEU A 72 7.03 -5.69 -8.27
CA LEU A 72 6.97 -5.73 -9.73
C LEU A 72 8.29 -6.18 -10.36
N ARG A 73 9.43 -5.75 -9.81
CA ARG A 73 10.77 -6.16 -10.25
C ARG A 73 11.07 -7.62 -9.91
N PHE A 74 10.52 -8.14 -8.82
CA PHE A 74 10.64 -9.56 -8.45
C PHE A 74 9.84 -10.45 -9.40
N PHE A 75 8.61 -10.05 -9.76
CA PHE A 75 7.76 -10.78 -10.72
C PHE A 75 8.17 -10.59 -12.19
N SER A 76 8.86 -9.49 -12.52
CA SER A 76 9.40 -9.25 -13.88
C SER A 76 10.74 -9.93 -14.13
N ARG A 77 11.33 -10.62 -13.13
CA ARG A 77 12.45 -11.52 -13.41
C ARG A 77 11.88 -12.66 -14.27
N PRO A 78 12.39 -12.88 -15.49
CA PRO A 78 11.97 -14.03 -16.27
C PRO A 78 12.31 -15.27 -15.44
N TYR A 79 11.33 -16.16 -15.26
CA TYR A 79 11.54 -17.51 -14.74
C TYR A 79 12.43 -18.29 -15.74
N LYS A 80 13.72 -17.94 -15.82
CA LYS A 80 14.75 -18.74 -16.47
C LYS A 80 15.39 -19.60 -15.40
N PHE A 81 14.66 -20.60 -14.94
CA PHE A 81 15.25 -21.79 -14.32
C PHE A 81 14.23 -22.91 -14.39
N LEU A 82 14.20 -23.57 -15.55
CA LEU A 82 13.71 -24.94 -15.69
C LEU A 82 14.88 -25.73 -16.31
N PRO A 83 15.58 -26.60 -15.56
CA PRO A 83 16.32 -27.69 -16.18
C PRO A 83 15.36 -28.73 -16.79
#